data_AF-A0A7V1LQV1-F1
#
_entry.id   AF-A0A7V1LQV1-F1
#
_cell.length_a   1.000
_cell.length_b   1.000
_cell.length_c   1.000
_cell.angle_alpha   90.00
_cell.angle_beta   90.00
_cell.angle_gamma   90.00
#
_symmetry.space_group_name_H-M   'P 1'
#
loop_
_entity.id
_entity.type
_entity.pdbx_description
1 polymer ?
#
loop_
_entity_poly.entity_id
_entity_poly.type
_entity_poly.pdbx_seq_one_letter_code
_entity_poly.pdbx_strand_id
1 'polypeptide(L)' 'ISDIQAEEKLPKTKEAKIAALQNKLREAIETEEYERAAKIRDDIQKLTSNN' A
#
# COMPACT_ATOMS: atom_id res chain seq x y z
N ILE A 1 19.49 -0.39 -26.53
CA ILE A 1 19.57 -0.90 -25.15
C ILE A 1 18.60 -0.07 -24.35
N SER A 2 17.69 -0.76 -23.69
CA SER A 2 16.49 -0.28 -23.02
C SER A 2 16.83 0.25 -21.63
N ASP A 3 16.99 1.56 -21.50
CA ASP A 3 17.02 2.22 -20.19
C ASP A 3 15.64 2.83 -19.92
N ILE A 4 14.72 1.97 -19.52
CA ILE A 4 13.46 2.35 -18.87
C ILE A 4 13.88 2.94 -17.53
N GLN A 5 13.99 4.26 -17.48
CA GLN A 5 14.17 4.99 -16.24
C GLN A 5 12.97 4.70 -15.35
N ALA A 6 13.27 4.07 -14.21
CA ALA A 6 12.35 3.81 -13.12
C ALA A 6 11.84 5.14 -12.55
N GLU A 7 10.79 5.68 -13.16
CA GLU A 7 9.96 6.66 -12.47
C GLU A 7 9.31 5.93 -11.29
N GLU A 8 9.67 6.33 -10.08
CA GLU A 8 8.95 6.05 -8.84
C GLU A 8 7.49 6.49 -8.98
N LYS A 9 6.66 5.61 -9.56
CA LYS A 9 5.23 5.83 -9.72
C LYS A 9 4.59 5.67 -8.36
N LEU A 10 4.60 6.76 -7.58
CA LEU A 10 3.60 6.99 -6.56
C LEU A 10 2.23 6.59 -7.15
N PRO A 11 1.46 5.74 -6.47
CA PRO A 11 0.21 5.24 -7.02
C PRO A 11 -0.73 6.42 -7.35
N LYS A 12 -0.96 6.62 -8.66
CA LYS A 12 -1.71 7.76 -9.19
C LYS A 12 -3.22 7.65 -8.93
N THR A 13 -3.73 6.46 -8.61
CA THR A 13 -5.14 6.18 -8.36
C THR A 13 -5.39 5.69 -6.94
N LYS A 14 -6.63 5.86 -6.43
CA LYS A 14 -7.05 5.31 -5.13
C LYS A 14 -6.79 3.80 -5.06
N GLU A 15 -7.10 3.08 -6.12
CA GLU A 15 -6.90 1.62 -6.22
C GLU A 15 -5.41 1.25 -6.13
N ALA A 16 -4.52 1.99 -6.80
CA ALA A 16 -3.09 1.74 -6.72
C ALA A 16 -2.55 2.03 -5.30
N LYS A 17 -3.11 3.02 -4.59
CA LYS A 17 -2.76 3.30 -3.18
C LYS A 17 -3.21 2.16 -2.27
N ILE A 18 -4.41 1.64 -2.49
CA ILE A 18 -4.94 0.48 -1.75
C ILE A 18 -4.06 -0.75 -1.99
N ALA A 19 -3.69 -1.04 -3.24
CA ALA A 19 -2.81 -2.16 -3.57
C ALA A 19 -1.43 -2.05 -2.89
N ALA A 20 -0.84 -0.84 -2.87
CA ALA A 20 0.42 -0.60 -2.17
C ALA A 20 0.29 -0.79 -0.64
N LEU A 21 -0.81 -0.34 -0.04
CA LEU A 21 -1.08 -0.55 1.38
C LEU A 21 -1.34 -2.02 1.71
N GLN A 22 -2.03 -2.76 0.84
CA GLN A 22 -2.24 -4.20 1.01
C GLN A 22 -0.92 -4.99 1.00
N ASN A 23 0.03 -4.61 0.14
CA ASN A 23 1.37 -5.20 0.16
C ASN A 23 2.10 -4.90 1.47
N LYS A 24 2.06 -3.65 1.95
CA LYS A 24 2.66 -3.26 3.25
C LYS A 24 1.99 -3.95 4.43
N LEU A 25 0.69 -4.20 4.36
CA LEU A 25 -0.05 -4.93 5.39
C LEU A 25 0.46 -6.36 5.49
N ARG A 26 0.64 -7.03 4.35
CA ARG A 26 1.19 -8.40 4.32
C ARG A 26 2.59 -8.44 4.92
N GLU A 27 3.47 -7.52 4.51
CA GLU A 27 4.82 -7.41 5.06
C GLU A 27 4.78 -7.21 6.58
N ALA A 28 3.96 -6.30 7.09
CA ALA A 28 3.83 -6.05 8.53
C ALA A 28 3.28 -7.27 9.32
N ILE A 29 2.48 -8.13 8.68
CA ILE A 29 2.02 -9.39 9.30
C ILE A 29 3.15 -10.41 9.31
N GLU A 30 3.90 -10.53 8.21
CA GLU A 30 5.04 -11.44 8.07
C GLU A 30 6.19 -11.09 9.02
N THR A 31 6.38 -9.79 9.31
CA THR A 31 7.40 -9.30 10.26
C THR A 31 6.89 -9.16 11.69
N GLU A 32 5.66 -9.62 11.97
CA GLU A 32 5.03 -9.54 13.30
C GLU A 32 4.88 -8.10 13.84
N GLU A 33 4.92 -7.10 12.97
CA GLU A 33 4.66 -5.69 13.27
C GLU A 33 3.15 -5.42 13.37
N TYR A 34 2.47 -6.01 14.36
CA TYR A 34 1.01 -5.95 14.48
C TYR A 34 0.45 -4.54 14.66
N GLU A 35 1.17 -3.63 15.34
CA GLU A 35 0.76 -2.23 15.46
C GLU A 35 0.74 -1.53 14.10
N ARG A 36 1.76 -1.79 13.28
CA ARG A 36 1.87 -1.27 11.92
C ARG A 36 0.79 -1.86 11.03
N ALA A 37 0.53 -3.16 11.14
CA ALA A 37 -0.54 -3.84 10.43
C ALA A 37 -1.92 -3.23 10.77
N ALA A 38 -2.20 -2.95 12.04
CA ALA A 38 -3.44 -2.32 12.48
C ALA A 38 -3.64 -0.93 11.84
N LYS A 39 -2.59 -0.08 11.85
CA LYS A 39 -2.63 1.24 11.21
C LYS A 39 -2.89 1.15 9.70
N ILE A 40 -2.18 0.25 9.02
CA ILE A 40 -2.33 0.06 7.56
C ILE A 40 -3.73 -0.43 7.21
N ARG A 41 -4.31 -1.36 7.99
CA ARG A 41 -5.69 -1.84 7.80
C ARG A 41 -6.68 -0.69 7.91
N ASP A 42 -6.54 0.16 8.93
CA ASP A 42 -7.44 1.29 9.14
C ASP A 42 -7.32 2.32 7.99
N ASP A 43 -6.11 2.53 7.46
CA ASP A 43 -5.88 3.41 6.30
C ASP A 43 -6.50 2.85 5.01
N ILE A 44 -6.40 1.52 4.79
CA ILE A 44 -7.10 0.85 3.68
C ILE A 44 -8.61 1.04 3.82
N GLN A 45 -9.16 0.87 5.03
CA GLN A 45 -10.59 1.00 5.27
C GLN A 45 -11.07 2.43 4.99
N LYS A 46 -10.36 3.45 5.45
CA LYS A 46 -10.68 4.87 5.16
C LYS A 46 -10.68 5.18 3.66
N LEU A 47 -9.72 4.63 2.91
CA LEU A 47 -9.63 4.85 1.47
C LEU A 47 -10.73 4.11 0.70
N THR A 48 -11.20 2.98 1.20
CA THR A 48 -12.22 2.15 0.56
C THR A 48 -13.64 2.62 0.89
N SER A 49 -13.88 3.09 2.12
CA SER A 49 -15.19 3.58 2.60
C SER A 49 -15.59 4.96 2.06
N ASN A 50 -14.66 5.74 1.50
CA ASN A 50 -14.94 7.03 0.86
C ASN A 50 -15.37 6.89 -0.63
N ASN A 51 -16.31 5.97 -0.91
CA ASN A 51 -17.02 5.87 -2.20
C ASN A 51 -18.51 6.13 -2.02
#